data_AF-A0A7C5EWW7-F1
#
_entry.id   AF-A0A7C5EWW7-F1
#
_cell.length_a   1.000
_cell.length_b   1.000
_cell.length_c   1.000
_cell.angle_alpha   90.00
_cell.angle_beta   90.00
_cell.angle_gamma   90.00
#
_symmetry.space_group_name_H-M   'P 1'
#
loop_
_entity.id
_entity.type
_entity.pdbx_description
1 polymer ?
#
loop_
_entity_poly.entity_id
_entity_poly.type
_entity_poly.pdbx_seq_one_letter_code
_entity_poly.pdbx_strand_id
1 'polypeptide(L)'
;MNCYLHTETPAAAYCRSCGKPLCEACKVVSQGMIYCSEHAPVVAAAAQPPAQPASNASPGLAFVLGLVPGVGAVYNGQYVKGIIHVVILGVLISILDSGAAGAFEPLFGLLTALWFFYMAFEAYHTASKRRRGEPVDEFSSLLPLGSPHAGSTAAAIALIVLGVVFLLINLRPEWARLIMQFWPVAFIIAGVWMLVGRLRRARRHAPAAGGLDHEPTNS
;
A
#
# COMPACT_ATOMS: atom_id res chain seq x y z
N MET A 1 3.91 -31.99 45.46
CA MET A 1 2.50 -31.71 45.14
C MET A 1 2.19 -32.37 43.81
N ASN A 2 1.06 -33.07 43.72
CA ASN A 2 0.73 -33.90 42.56
C ASN A 2 -0.12 -33.12 41.55
N CYS A 3 -0.16 -33.59 40.31
CA CYS A 3 -0.95 -32.98 39.27
C CYS A 3 -2.43 -32.93 39.68
N TYR A 4 -3.12 -31.82 39.38
CA TYR A 4 -4.55 -31.65 39.68
C TYR A 4 -5.43 -32.72 39.02
N LEU A 5 -5.06 -33.17 37.82
CA LEU A 5 -5.80 -34.19 37.08
C LEU A 5 -5.32 -35.62 37.40
N HIS A 6 -4.03 -35.78 37.66
CA HIS A 6 -3.38 -37.06 37.89
C HIS A 6 -2.73 -37.07 39.27
N THR A 7 -3.54 -37.39 40.28
CA THR A 7 -3.16 -37.34 41.70
C THR A 7 -2.03 -38.30 42.07
N GLU A 8 -1.72 -39.27 41.22
CA GLU A 8 -0.63 -40.25 41.39
C GLU A 8 0.70 -39.75 40.80
N THR A 9 0.70 -38.64 40.04
CA THR A 9 1.89 -38.13 39.35
C THR A 9 2.38 -36.81 39.95
N PRO A 10 3.70 -36.63 40.14
CA PRO A 10 4.25 -35.39 40.65
C PRO A 10 4.07 -34.24 39.64
N ALA A 11 3.76 -33.06 40.14
CA ALA A 11 3.63 -31.86 39.31
C ALA A 11 5.02 -31.37 38.85
N ALA A 12 5.15 -31.06 37.56
CA ALA A 12 6.37 -30.54 36.94
C ALA A 12 6.32 -29.01 36.74
N ALA A 13 5.12 -28.42 36.66
CA ALA A 13 4.92 -26.99 36.47
C ALA A 13 3.57 -26.51 37.02
N TYR A 14 3.36 -25.20 37.01
CA TYR A 14 2.10 -24.56 37.41
C TYR A 14 1.53 -23.74 36.26
N CYS A 15 0.20 -23.73 36.13
CA CYS A 15 -0.47 -22.85 35.17
C CYS A 15 -0.24 -21.39 35.55
N ARG A 16 0.20 -20.55 34.60
CA ARG A 16 0.39 -19.10 34.81
C ARG A 16 -0.89 -18.36 35.20
N SER A 17 -2.04 -18.80 34.69
CA SER A 17 -3.33 -18.12 34.88
C SER A 17 -3.99 -18.46 36.23
N CYS A 18 -4.03 -19.74 36.59
CA CYS A 18 -4.79 -20.21 37.76
C CYS A 18 -3.94 -20.89 38.85
N GLY A 19 -2.64 -21.07 38.63
CA GLY A 19 -1.74 -21.66 39.63
C GLY A 19 -1.91 -23.16 39.89
N LYS A 20 -2.79 -23.87 39.16
CA LYS A 20 -2.98 -25.32 39.34
C LYS A 20 -1.68 -26.10 39.02
N PRO A 21 -1.31 -27.12 39.81
CA PRO A 21 -0.17 -27.99 39.54
C PRO A 21 -0.45 -28.93 38.36
N LEU A 22 0.50 -29.04 37.43
CA LEU A 22 0.38 -29.83 36.19
C LEU A 22 1.60 -30.76 36.04
N CYS A 23 1.37 -32.01 35.62
CA CYS A 23 2.44 -32.91 35.19
C CYS A 23 2.88 -32.61 33.74
N GLU A 24 3.97 -33.24 33.30
CA GLU A 24 4.50 -33.12 31.94
C GLU A 24 3.47 -33.38 30.84
N ALA A 25 2.54 -34.31 31.06
CA ALA A 25 1.50 -34.62 30.08
C ALA A 25 0.35 -33.60 30.05
N CYS A 26 0.10 -32.88 31.14
CA CYS A 26 -1.04 -31.97 31.26
C CYS A 26 -0.68 -30.50 31.02
N LYS A 27 0.61 -30.17 30.86
CA LYS A 27 1.06 -28.80 30.62
C LYS A 27 0.93 -28.44 29.13
N VAL A 28 0.35 -27.28 28.85
CA VAL A 28 0.30 -26.70 27.51
C VAL A 28 1.27 -25.53 27.46
N VAL A 29 2.27 -25.61 26.59
CA VAL A 29 3.25 -24.53 26.41
C VAL A 29 2.82 -23.65 25.24
N SER A 30 2.54 -22.38 25.52
CA SER A 30 2.22 -21.39 24.48
C SER A 30 3.01 -20.10 24.74
N GLN A 31 3.70 -19.61 23.71
CA GLN A 31 4.56 -18.42 23.77
C GLN A 31 5.60 -18.47 24.92
N GLY A 32 6.17 -19.65 25.20
CA GLY A 32 7.17 -19.85 26.26
C GLY A 32 6.60 -19.89 27.69
N MET A 33 5.28 -19.84 27.85
CA MET A 33 4.61 -19.89 29.16
C MET A 33 3.73 -21.14 29.29
N ILE A 34 3.53 -21.59 30.52
CA ILE A 34 2.81 -22.84 30.82
C ILE A 34 1.37 -22.54 31.24
N TYR A 35 0.42 -23.21 30.59
CA TYR A 35 -1.01 -23.13 30.86
C TYR A 35 -1.62 -24.52 31.06
N CYS A 36 -2.77 -24.60 31.74
CA CYS A 36 -3.63 -25.80 31.68
C CYS A 36 -4.50 -25.74 30.43
N SER A 37 -5.10 -26.85 30.02
CA SER A 37 -6.00 -26.92 28.85
C SER A 37 -7.12 -25.88 28.87
N GLU A 38 -7.66 -25.56 30.05
CA GLU A 38 -8.71 -24.54 30.23
C GLU A 38 -8.22 -23.09 29.97
N HIS A 39 -6.93 -22.82 30.21
CA HIS A 39 -6.36 -21.46 30.11
C HIS A 39 -5.34 -21.33 28.98
N ALA A 40 -5.19 -22.36 28.14
CA ALA A 40 -4.36 -22.28 26.97
C ALA A 40 -4.98 -21.24 26.02
N PRO A 41 -4.22 -20.22 25.59
CA PRO A 41 -4.76 -19.22 24.68
C PRO A 41 -5.16 -19.91 23.39
N VAL A 42 -6.43 -19.72 22.99
CA VAL A 42 -6.92 -20.20 21.70
C VAL A 42 -6.21 -19.36 20.64
N VAL A 43 -5.18 -19.93 20.03
CA VAL A 43 -4.59 -19.34 18.84
C VAL A 43 -5.64 -19.52 17.76
N ALA A 44 -6.48 -18.50 17.58
CA ALA A 44 -7.34 -18.42 16.40
C ALA A 44 -6.38 -18.50 15.22
N ALA A 45 -6.41 -19.63 14.50
CA ALA A 45 -5.74 -19.72 13.21
C ALA A 45 -6.20 -18.49 12.42
N ALA A 46 -5.25 -17.64 12.03
CA ALA A 46 -5.57 -16.50 11.19
C ALA A 46 -6.38 -17.05 10.02
N ALA A 47 -7.65 -16.65 9.93
CA ALA A 47 -8.54 -17.14 8.90
C ALA A 47 -7.84 -16.86 7.56
N GLN A 48 -7.36 -17.92 6.90
CA GLN A 48 -6.87 -17.80 5.55
C GLN A 48 -8.06 -17.25 4.75
N PRO A 49 -7.89 -16.10 4.06
CA PRO A 49 -8.96 -15.57 3.23
C PRO A 49 -9.45 -16.69 2.32
N PRO A 50 -10.78 -16.91 2.23
CA PRO A 50 -11.31 -17.95 1.37
C PRO A 50 -10.73 -17.73 -0.04
N ALA A 51 -10.15 -18.80 -0.61
CA ALA A 51 -9.61 -18.77 -1.96
C ALA A 51 -10.71 -18.25 -2.90
N GLN A 52 -10.52 -17.05 -3.44
CA GLN A 52 -11.50 -16.47 -4.33
C GLN A 52 -11.61 -17.36 -5.58
N PRO A 53 -12.83 -17.65 -6.07
CA PRO A 53 -13.01 -18.46 -7.26
C PRO A 53 -12.25 -17.82 -8.42
N ALA A 54 -11.53 -18.65 -9.19
CA ALA A 54 -10.76 -18.20 -10.34
C ALA A 54 -11.64 -17.34 -11.26
N SER A 55 -11.37 -16.04 -11.32
CA SER A 55 -12.20 -15.13 -12.08
C SER A 55 -11.94 -15.32 -13.57
N ASN A 56 -12.97 -15.57 -14.34
CA ASN A 56 -12.92 -15.59 -15.81
C ASN A 56 -12.83 -14.18 -16.43
N ALA A 57 -12.64 -13.12 -15.62
CA ALA A 57 -12.55 -11.75 -16.09
C ALA A 57 -11.44 -11.58 -17.15
N SER A 58 -11.73 -10.97 -18.29
CA SER A 58 -10.76 -10.75 -19.35
C SER A 58 -10.13 -9.35 -19.22
N PRO A 59 -8.80 -9.23 -19.03
CA PRO A 59 -8.15 -7.93 -18.84
C PRO A 59 -8.33 -6.97 -20.01
N GLY A 60 -8.32 -7.50 -21.25
CA GLY A 60 -8.56 -6.69 -22.44
C GLY A 60 -9.96 -6.09 -22.49
N LEU A 61 -10.99 -6.85 -22.09
CA LEU A 61 -12.35 -6.32 -22.01
C LEU A 61 -12.46 -5.30 -20.87
N ALA A 62 -11.85 -5.58 -19.72
CA ALA A 62 -11.82 -4.64 -18.60
C ALA A 62 -11.17 -3.29 -18.97
N PHE A 63 -10.12 -3.30 -19.80
CA PHE A 63 -9.51 -2.07 -20.34
C PHE A 63 -10.49 -1.27 -21.19
N VAL A 64 -11.15 -1.91 -22.17
CA VAL A 64 -12.11 -1.24 -23.06
C VAL A 64 -13.29 -0.69 -22.26
N LEU A 65 -13.80 -1.47 -21.30
CA LEU A 65 -14.87 -1.05 -20.40
C LEU A 65 -14.41 0.08 -19.45
N GLY A 66 -13.13 0.14 -19.12
CA GLY A 66 -12.55 1.19 -18.29
C GLY A 66 -12.40 2.54 -19.00
N LEU A 67 -12.53 2.61 -20.33
CA LEU A 67 -12.66 3.87 -21.06
C LEU A 67 -14.01 4.55 -20.81
N VAL A 68 -15.02 3.78 -20.39
CA VAL A 68 -16.29 4.34 -19.92
C VAL A 68 -16.16 4.60 -18.42
N PRO A 69 -16.33 5.85 -17.96
CA PRO A 69 -16.12 6.21 -16.56
C PRO A 69 -16.88 5.29 -15.60
N GLY A 70 -16.13 4.62 -14.72
CA GLY A 70 -16.67 3.71 -13.70
C GLY A 70 -17.04 2.30 -14.17
N VAL A 71 -17.28 2.05 -15.46
CA VAL A 71 -17.79 0.75 -15.95
C VAL A 71 -16.74 -0.36 -15.86
N GLY A 72 -15.46 -0.06 -16.14
CA GLY A 72 -14.38 -1.04 -15.96
C GLY A 72 -14.21 -1.50 -14.51
N ALA A 73 -14.48 -0.64 -13.53
CA ALA A 73 -14.47 -1.00 -12.12
C ALA A 73 -15.70 -1.86 -11.75
N VAL A 74 -16.88 -1.54 -12.30
CA VAL A 74 -18.11 -2.34 -12.14
C VAL A 74 -17.95 -3.74 -12.75
N TYR A 75 -17.32 -3.86 -13.92
CA TYR A 75 -16.99 -5.16 -14.53
C TYR A 75 -16.13 -6.03 -13.62
N ASN A 76 -15.20 -5.40 -12.91
CA ASN A 76 -14.36 -6.03 -11.90
C ASN A 76 -15.03 -6.16 -10.53
N GLY A 77 -16.34 -5.99 -10.39
CA GLY A 77 -17.05 -6.11 -9.09
C GLY A 77 -16.73 -5.03 -8.05
N GLN A 78 -15.99 -3.97 -8.42
CA GLN A 78 -15.62 -2.86 -7.54
C GLN A 78 -16.58 -1.66 -7.71
N TYR A 79 -17.84 -1.82 -7.32
CA TYR A 79 -18.89 -0.81 -7.52
C TYR A 79 -18.59 0.56 -6.89
N VAL A 80 -18.08 0.58 -5.65
CA VAL A 80 -17.72 1.83 -4.94
C VAL A 80 -16.63 2.58 -5.71
N LYS A 81 -15.63 1.86 -6.23
CA LYS A 81 -14.59 2.45 -7.07
C LYS A 81 -15.15 3.03 -8.37
N GLY A 82 -16.13 2.34 -8.96
CA GLY A 82 -16.87 2.84 -10.11
C GLY A 82 -17.53 4.19 -9.84
N ILE A 83 -18.19 4.34 -8.68
CA ILE A 83 -18.79 5.61 -8.25
C ILE A 83 -17.72 6.69 -8.07
N ILE A 84 -16.62 6.38 -7.39
CA ILE A 84 -15.50 7.31 -7.17
C ILE A 84 -14.94 7.84 -8.50
N HIS A 85 -14.77 6.95 -9.48
CA HIS A 85 -14.30 7.30 -10.82
C HIS A 85 -15.19 8.33 -11.52
N VAL A 86 -16.51 8.12 -11.47
CA VAL A 86 -17.50 9.04 -12.06
C VAL A 86 -17.52 10.38 -11.33
N VAL A 87 -17.51 10.36 -9.99
CA VAL A 87 -17.55 11.57 -9.16
C VAL A 87 -16.30 12.43 -9.39
N ILE A 88 -15.10 11.84 -9.33
CA ILE A 88 -13.84 12.59 -9.51
C ILE A 88 -13.77 13.17 -10.93
N LEU A 89 -14.11 12.39 -11.95
CA LEU A 89 -14.11 12.89 -13.33
C LEU A 89 -15.13 14.03 -13.50
N GLY A 90 -16.35 13.87 -12.97
CA GLY A 90 -17.39 14.90 -13.04
C GLY A 90 -16.98 16.19 -12.33
N VAL A 91 -16.32 16.11 -11.17
CA VAL A 91 -15.79 17.27 -10.45
C VAL A 91 -14.68 17.97 -11.25
N LEU A 92 -13.75 17.21 -11.84
CA LEU A 92 -12.69 17.78 -12.68
C LEU A 92 -13.26 18.53 -13.89
N ILE A 93 -14.24 17.93 -14.58
CA ILE A 93 -14.92 18.55 -15.72
C ILE A 93 -15.69 19.80 -15.26
N SER A 94 -16.41 19.74 -14.14
CA SER A 94 -17.16 20.89 -13.62
C SER A 94 -16.25 22.07 -13.24
N ILE A 95 -15.08 21.82 -12.67
CA ILE A 95 -14.09 22.87 -12.35
C ILE A 95 -13.55 23.52 -13.63
N LEU A 96 -13.30 22.72 -14.67
CA LEU A 96 -12.87 23.22 -15.98
C LEU A 96 -13.97 24.03 -16.66
N ASP A 97 -15.20 23.54 -16.66
CA ASP A 97 -16.34 24.16 -17.33
C ASP A 97 -16.80 25.46 -16.65
N SER A 98 -16.71 25.52 -15.32
CA SER A 98 -17.09 26.71 -14.54
C SER A 98 -16.09 27.87 -14.64
N GLY A 99 -14.91 27.68 -15.26
CA GLY A 99 -13.83 28.66 -15.30
C GLY A 99 -13.17 28.91 -13.94
N ALA A 100 -13.53 28.14 -12.90
CA ALA A 100 -13.00 28.28 -11.54
C ALA A 100 -11.49 27.97 -11.45
N ALA A 101 -10.96 27.21 -12.41
CA ALA A 101 -9.54 26.88 -12.47
C ALA A 101 -8.64 28.10 -12.77
N GLY A 102 -9.12 29.11 -13.49
CA GLY A 102 -8.35 30.30 -13.87
C GLY A 102 -6.98 29.94 -14.47
N ALA A 103 -5.89 30.43 -13.88
CA ALA A 103 -4.53 30.15 -14.31
C ALA A 103 -4.13 28.64 -14.27
N PHE A 104 -4.92 27.80 -13.61
CA PHE A 104 -4.68 26.36 -13.48
C PHE A 104 -5.43 25.51 -14.52
N GLU A 105 -6.18 26.11 -15.46
CA GLU A 105 -6.90 25.36 -16.51
C GLU A 105 -6.05 24.27 -17.21
N PRO A 106 -4.81 24.55 -17.65
CA PRO A 106 -3.98 23.52 -18.30
C PRO A 106 -3.65 22.34 -17.37
N LEU A 107 -3.47 22.61 -16.08
CA LEU A 107 -3.19 21.58 -15.07
C LEU A 107 -4.41 20.68 -14.87
N PHE A 108 -5.60 21.26 -14.74
CA PHE A 108 -6.83 20.49 -14.60
C PHE A 108 -7.18 19.71 -15.88
N GLY A 109 -6.89 20.26 -17.06
CA GLY A 109 -7.03 19.54 -18.34
C GLY A 109 -6.10 18.32 -18.42
N LEU A 110 -4.83 18.49 -18.04
CA LEU A 110 -3.87 17.39 -17.96
C LEU A 110 -4.30 16.34 -16.93
N LEU A 111 -4.74 16.78 -15.74
CA LEU A 111 -5.20 15.89 -14.67
C LEU A 111 -6.44 15.09 -15.11
N THR A 112 -7.37 15.73 -15.82
CA THR A 112 -8.56 15.08 -16.39
C THR A 112 -8.18 14.01 -17.40
N ALA A 113 -7.24 14.31 -18.31
CA ALA A 113 -6.75 13.33 -19.28
C ALA A 113 -6.03 12.16 -18.59
N LEU A 114 -5.13 12.44 -17.64
CA LEU A 114 -4.45 11.41 -16.86
C LEU A 114 -5.44 10.54 -16.07
N TRP A 115 -6.46 11.15 -15.46
CA TRP A 115 -7.52 10.44 -14.75
C TRP A 115 -8.29 9.52 -15.69
N PHE A 116 -8.66 10.02 -16.88
CA PHE A 116 -9.37 9.24 -17.89
C PHE A 116 -8.60 7.98 -18.30
N PHE A 117 -7.31 8.11 -18.65
CA PHE A 117 -6.49 6.95 -19.00
C PHE A 117 -6.23 6.05 -17.80
N TYR A 118 -6.02 6.62 -16.61
CA TYR A 118 -5.84 5.87 -15.37
C TYR A 118 -6.99 4.89 -15.14
N MET A 119 -8.26 5.30 -15.35
CA MET A 119 -9.41 4.40 -15.18
C MET A 119 -9.35 3.15 -16.07
N ALA A 120 -8.91 3.28 -17.32
CA ALA A 120 -8.76 2.16 -18.24
C ALA A 120 -7.63 1.19 -17.81
N PHE A 121 -6.48 1.73 -17.45
CA PHE A 121 -5.35 0.93 -16.97
C PHE A 121 -5.62 0.28 -15.61
N GLU A 122 -6.35 0.98 -14.74
CA GLU A 122 -6.78 0.45 -13.45
C GLU A 122 -7.66 -0.78 -13.66
N ALA A 123 -8.69 -0.69 -14.51
CA ALA A 123 -9.59 -1.81 -14.79
C ALA A 123 -8.84 -3.02 -15.38
N TYR A 124 -7.87 -2.78 -16.27
CA TYR A 124 -6.98 -3.83 -16.79
C TYR A 124 -6.16 -4.50 -15.67
N HIS A 125 -5.48 -3.71 -14.83
CA HIS A 125 -4.64 -4.24 -13.76
C HIS A 125 -5.45 -5.02 -12.74
N THR A 126 -6.64 -4.53 -12.39
CA THR A 126 -7.54 -5.22 -11.46
C THR A 126 -8.01 -6.55 -12.03
N ALA A 127 -8.41 -6.62 -13.31
CA ALA A 127 -8.75 -7.88 -13.96
C ALA A 127 -7.56 -8.84 -14.04
N SER A 128 -6.35 -8.31 -14.30
CA SER A 128 -5.11 -9.10 -14.34
C SER A 128 -4.77 -9.71 -12.98
N LYS A 129 -4.96 -8.96 -11.89
CA LYS A 129 -4.81 -9.46 -10.52
C LYS A 129 -5.81 -10.56 -10.18
N ARG A 130 -7.10 -10.36 -10.53
CA ARG A 130 -8.14 -11.39 -10.32
C ARG A 130 -7.84 -12.69 -11.06
N ARG A 131 -7.29 -12.60 -12.29
CA ARG A 131 -6.85 -13.79 -13.05
C ARG A 131 -5.70 -14.55 -12.38
N ARG A 132 -4.86 -13.86 -11.62
CA ARG A 132 -3.73 -14.46 -10.89
C ARG A 132 -4.13 -15.03 -9.52
N GLY A 133 -5.42 -14.93 -9.16
CA GLY A 133 -5.91 -15.34 -7.84
C GLY A 133 -5.43 -14.44 -6.70
N GLU A 134 -4.92 -13.25 -7.01
CA GLU A 134 -4.58 -12.26 -5.99
C GLU A 134 -5.89 -11.70 -5.40
N PRO A 135 -5.99 -11.57 -4.06
CA PRO A 135 -7.17 -10.98 -3.44
C PRO A 135 -7.31 -9.53 -3.92
N VAL A 136 -8.45 -9.22 -4.50
CA VAL A 136 -8.80 -7.86 -4.90
C VAL A 136 -9.80 -7.33 -3.89
N ASP A 137 -9.41 -6.28 -3.17
CA ASP A 137 -10.29 -5.64 -2.19
C ASP A 137 -11.54 -5.09 -2.89
N GLU A 138 -12.70 -5.62 -2.54
CA GLU A 138 -14.02 -5.13 -2.99
C GLU A 138 -14.60 -4.08 -2.00
N PHE A 139 -13.73 -3.45 -1.20
CA PHE A 139 -14.07 -2.80 0.08
C PHE A 139 -14.62 -3.84 1.07
N SER A 140 -13.80 -4.88 1.34
CA SER A 140 -14.00 -6.01 2.27
C SER A 140 -15.47 -6.41 2.53
N SER A 141 -16.19 -6.84 1.49
CA SER A 141 -17.59 -7.31 1.56
C SER A 141 -18.53 -6.34 2.32
N LEU A 142 -18.70 -5.12 1.79
CA LEU A 142 -19.84 -4.22 2.06
C LEU A 142 -19.99 -3.69 3.52
N LEU A 143 -18.91 -3.44 4.27
CA LEU A 143 -18.99 -2.81 5.60
C LEU A 143 -18.02 -1.61 5.80
N PRO A 144 -18.39 -0.67 6.70
CA PRO A 144 -17.73 0.60 6.94
C PRO A 144 -16.31 0.44 7.50
N LEU A 145 -15.44 1.35 7.07
CA LEU A 145 -14.26 1.89 7.76
C LEU A 145 -13.67 0.98 8.86
N GLY A 146 -12.70 0.14 8.52
CA GLY A 146 -11.98 -0.59 9.56
C GLY A 146 -10.98 -1.63 9.12
N SER A 147 -9.88 -1.20 8.49
CA SER A 147 -8.53 -1.65 8.93
C SER A 147 -7.48 -0.74 8.30
N PRO A 148 -7.05 0.34 8.99
CA PRO A 148 -5.85 1.07 8.61
C PRO A 148 -4.62 0.24 8.98
N HIS A 149 -4.42 -0.91 8.33
CA HIS A 149 -3.16 -1.65 8.38
C HIS A 149 -2.30 -1.41 7.13
N ALA A 150 -2.43 -0.21 6.54
CA ALA A 150 -1.42 0.43 5.69
C ALA A 150 -1.67 1.94 5.53
N GLY A 151 -2.42 2.57 6.44
CA GLY A 151 -2.53 4.02 6.51
C GLY A 151 -1.23 4.56 7.09
N SER A 152 -0.18 4.63 6.26
CA SER A 152 1.06 5.28 6.68
C SER A 152 0.69 6.63 7.28
N THR A 153 1.16 6.93 8.48
CA THR A 153 1.09 8.28 9.07
C THR A 153 1.51 9.35 8.06
N ALA A 154 2.38 8.99 7.11
CA ALA A 154 2.74 9.77 5.94
C ALA A 154 1.54 10.25 5.09
N ALA A 155 0.48 9.47 4.87
CA ALA A 155 -0.69 9.91 4.11
C ALA A 155 -1.49 10.98 4.86
N ALA A 156 -1.72 10.80 6.16
CA ALA A 156 -2.39 11.79 6.99
C ALA A 156 -1.55 13.08 7.13
N ILE A 157 -0.24 12.92 7.35
CA ILE A 157 0.72 14.04 7.40
C ILE A 157 0.74 14.77 6.05
N ALA A 158 0.77 14.05 4.92
CA ALA A 158 0.75 14.65 3.60
C ALA A 158 -0.53 15.45 3.37
N LEU A 159 -1.69 14.95 3.81
CA LEU A 159 -2.96 15.65 3.71
C LEU A 159 -3.01 16.92 4.57
N ILE A 160 -2.48 16.84 5.79
CA ILE A 160 -2.36 18.02 6.69
C ILE A 160 -1.41 19.06 6.09
N VAL A 161 -0.23 18.64 5.62
CA VAL A 161 0.75 19.54 4.99
C VAL A 161 0.16 20.17 3.73
N LEU A 162 -0.48 19.38 2.87
CA LEU A 162 -1.13 19.86 1.66
C LEU A 162 -2.24 20.88 1.99
N GLY A 163 -3.05 20.61 2.99
CA GLY A 163 -4.10 21.53 3.46
C GLY A 163 -3.53 22.85 4.03
N VAL A 164 -2.47 22.77 4.83
CA VAL A 164 -1.78 23.97 5.37
C VAL A 164 -1.16 24.80 4.26
N VAL A 165 -0.50 24.15 3.29
CA VAL A 165 0.07 24.82 2.11
C VAL A 165 -1.02 25.51 1.31
N PHE A 166 -2.14 24.83 1.06
CA PHE A 166 -3.28 25.41 0.34
C PHE A 166 -3.88 26.61 1.08
N LEU A 167 -4.03 26.51 2.40
CA LEU A 167 -4.53 27.60 3.25
C LEU A 167 -3.58 28.81 3.23
N LEU A 168 -2.27 28.60 3.31
CA LEU A 168 -1.27 29.67 3.25
C LEU A 168 -1.23 30.36 1.88
N ILE A 169 -1.35 29.59 0.80
CA ILE A 169 -1.45 30.11 -0.57
C ILE A 169 -2.68 31.02 -0.72
N ASN A 170 -3.81 30.63 -0.11
CA ASN A 170 -5.04 31.41 -0.15
C ASN A 170 -5.01 32.66 0.76
N LEU A 171 -4.37 32.58 1.94
CA LEU A 171 -4.30 33.69 2.90
C LEU A 171 -3.30 34.79 2.50
N ARG A 172 -2.25 34.47 1.73
CA ARG A 172 -1.17 35.39 1.38
C ARG A 172 -0.82 35.29 -0.12
N PRO A 173 -1.60 35.92 -1.01
CA PRO A 173 -1.43 35.80 -2.45
C PRO A 173 -0.08 36.32 -2.97
N GLU A 174 0.61 37.18 -2.22
CA GLU A 174 1.99 37.59 -2.53
C GLU A 174 3.03 36.46 -2.36
N TRP A 175 2.84 35.54 -1.41
CA TRP A 175 3.72 34.38 -1.22
C TRP A 175 3.49 33.31 -2.28
N ALA A 176 2.23 33.14 -2.72
CA ALA A 176 1.87 32.22 -3.80
C ALA A 176 2.61 32.55 -5.11
N ARG A 177 2.73 33.83 -5.45
CA ARG A 177 3.50 34.28 -6.63
C ARG A 177 4.99 33.94 -6.52
N LEU A 178 5.59 34.15 -5.35
CA LEU A 178 7.02 33.84 -5.12
C LEU A 178 7.28 32.33 -5.22
N ILE A 179 6.45 31.51 -4.58
CA ILE A 179 6.58 30.04 -4.60
C ILE A 179 6.36 29.47 -6.01
N MET A 180 5.34 29.96 -6.73
CA MET A 180 5.05 29.51 -8.10
C MET A 180 6.13 29.93 -9.11
N GLN A 181 6.86 31.03 -8.86
CA GLN A 181 7.96 31.47 -9.71
C GLN A 181 9.23 30.62 -9.54
N PHE A 182 9.53 30.16 -8.32
CA PHE A 182 10.76 29.41 -8.03
C PHE A 182 10.59 27.88 -8.03
N TRP A 183 9.35 27.37 -8.15
CA TRP A 183 9.08 25.93 -8.32
C TRP A 183 9.89 25.23 -9.43
N PRO A 184 10.20 25.83 -10.61
CA PRO A 184 10.96 25.15 -11.66
C PRO A 184 12.42 24.95 -11.25
N VAL A 185 12.97 25.89 -10.48
CA VAL A 185 14.34 25.82 -9.95
C VAL A 185 14.48 24.62 -9.02
N ALA A 186 13.46 24.33 -8.20
CA ALA A 186 13.46 23.16 -7.33
C ALA A 186 13.51 21.83 -8.12
N PHE A 187 12.75 21.71 -9.22
CA PHE A 187 12.84 20.53 -10.09
C PHE A 187 14.18 20.39 -10.81
N ILE A 188 14.74 21.50 -11.27
CA ILE A 188 16.07 21.51 -11.89
C ILE A 188 17.11 21.03 -10.88
N ILE A 189 17.08 21.55 -9.65
CA ILE A 189 17.99 21.12 -8.57
C ILE A 189 17.80 19.63 -8.25
N ALA A 190 16.55 19.17 -8.08
CA ALA A 190 16.25 17.77 -7.80
C ALA A 190 16.72 16.83 -8.92
N GLY A 191 16.51 17.21 -10.19
CA GLY A 191 16.98 16.48 -11.37
C GLY A 191 18.51 16.40 -11.42
N VAL A 192 19.20 17.52 -11.21
CA VAL A 192 20.68 17.57 -11.14
C VAL A 192 21.21 16.70 -10.01
N TRP A 193 20.59 16.76 -8.83
CA TRP A 193 20.98 15.96 -7.67
C TRP A 193 20.83 14.46 -7.95
N MET A 194 19.72 14.04 -8.57
CA MET A 194 19.50 12.64 -8.93
C MET A 194 20.50 12.16 -9.99
N LEU A 195 20.83 13.00 -10.97
CA LEU A 195 21.82 12.71 -12.01
C LEU A 195 23.23 12.56 -11.43
N VAL A 196 23.64 13.49 -10.56
CA VAL A 196 24.94 13.41 -9.86
C VAL A 196 25.00 12.17 -8.97
N GLY A 197 23.91 11.84 -8.26
CA GLY A 197 23.81 10.62 -7.46
C GLY A 197 23.90 9.33 -8.30
N ARG A 198 23.42 9.36 -9.56
CA ARG A 198 23.54 8.25 -10.51
C ARG A 198 24.96 8.13 -11.06
N LEU A 199 25.59 9.25 -11.44
CA LEU A 199 26.97 9.28 -11.95
C LEU A 199 28.00 8.89 -10.89
N ARG A 200 27.79 9.30 -9.62
CA ARG A 200 28.64 8.89 -8.49
C ARG A 200 28.54 7.39 -8.21
N ARG A 201 27.34 6.80 -8.38
CA ARG A 201 27.15 5.34 -8.28
C ARG A 201 27.83 4.59 -9.43
N ALA A 202 27.72 5.10 -10.66
CA ALA A 202 28.38 4.51 -11.82
C ALA A 202 29.92 4.50 -11.69
N ARG A 203 30.53 5.58 -11.18
CA ARG A 203 31.99 5.63 -10.95
C ARG A 203 32.49 4.70 -9.86
N ARG A 204 31.67 4.35 -8.86
CA ARG A 204 32.02 3.38 -7.81
C ARG A 204 32.06 1.93 -8.31
N HIS A 205 31.55 1.65 -9.51
CA HIS A 205 31.51 0.32 -10.10
C HIS A 205 32.37 0.19 -11.36
N ALA A 206 33.19 1.20 -11.69
CA ALA A 206 34.22 1.06 -12.71
C ALA A 206 35.36 0.21 -12.14
N PRO A 207 35.64 -0.99 -12.70
CA PRO A 207 36.73 -1.82 -12.22
C PRO A 207 38.07 -1.12 -12.51
N ALA A 208 39.00 -1.20 -11.55
CA ALA A 208 40.37 -0.76 -11.72
C ALA A 208 41.05 -1.63 -12.78
N ALA A 209 40.98 -1.24 -14.05
CA ALA A 209 41.80 -1.80 -15.10
C ALA A 209 43.20 -1.18 -14.98
N GLY A 210 44.14 -1.93 -14.41
CA GLY A 210 45.54 -1.50 -14.35
C GLY A 210 46.38 -2.26 -13.33
N GLY A 211 46.72 -3.51 -13.65
CA GLY A 211 47.69 -4.32 -12.90
C GLY A 211 48.00 -5.58 -13.71
N LEU A 212 48.86 -5.43 -14.72
CA LEU A 212 49.45 -6.55 -15.46
C LEU A 212 50.59 -7.11 -14.61
N ASP A 213 50.31 -8.15 -13.84
CA ASP A 213 51.33 -8.94 -13.17
C ASP A 213 51.83 -10.00 -14.17
N HIS A 214 52.94 -9.70 -14.84
CA HIS A 214 53.69 -10.70 -15.61
C HIS A 214 54.41 -11.63 -14.62
N GLU A 215 53.93 -12.86 -14.51
CA GLU A 215 54.62 -13.98 -13.85
C GLU A 215 55.57 -14.67 -14.85
N PRO A 216 56.90 -14.63 -14.66
CA PRO A 216 57.82 -15.44 -15.46
C PRO A 216 57.84 -16.89 -14.95
N THR A 217 57.40 -17.79 -15.82
CA THR A 217 57.48 -19.24 -15.65
C THR A 217 58.94 -19.71 -15.55
N ASN A 218 59.27 -20.38 -14.45
CA ASN A 218 60.52 -21.11 -14.24
C ASN A 218 60.54 -22.39 -15.11
N SER A 219 61.59 -22.57 -15.91
CA SER A 219 61.98 -23.81 -16.59
C SER A 219 63.49 -23.79 -16.80
#